data_AF-X1JHC7-F1
#
_entry.id   AF-X1JHC7-F1
#
_cell.length_a   1.000
_cell.length_b   1.000
_cell.length_c   1.000
_cell.angle_alpha   90.00
_cell.angle_beta   90.00
_cell.angle_gamma   90.00
#
_symmetry.space_group_name_H-M   'P 1'
#
loop_
_entity.id
_entity.type
_entity.pdbx_description
1 polymer ?
#
loop_
_entity_poly.entity_id
_entity_poly.type
_entity_poly.pdbx_seq_one_letter_code
_entity_poly.pdbx_strand_id
1 'polypeptide(L)'
;LEETIWEYLFSFENRKKIFSNIHGSFKFCVILFQKGTSNQFLKTSFMRRDLLDWENLNVKILKYNIDAVLNFSPIYKIILEIEKEEDLKLLMKIHV
;
A
#
# COMPACT_ATOMS: atom_id res chain seq x y z
N LEU A 1 -11.77 8.14 8.31
CA LEU A 1 -11.61 8.04 6.84
C LEU A 1 -12.04 9.35 6.22
N GLU A 2 -13.24 9.82 6.54
CA GLU A 2 -13.58 11.23 6.40
C GLU A 2 -12.63 12.06 7.28
N GLU A 3 -12.10 13.14 6.70
CA GLU A 3 -11.08 14.04 7.28
C GLU A 3 -9.69 13.41 7.55
N THR A 4 -9.27 12.47 6.72
CA THR A 4 -7.90 11.91 6.78
C THR A 4 -7.23 11.89 5.41
N ILE A 5 -6.04 12.47 5.32
CA ILE A 5 -5.14 12.36 4.17
C ILE A 5 -4.37 11.05 4.33
N TRP A 6 -4.64 10.10 3.45
CA TRP A 6 -3.84 8.88 3.35
C TRP A 6 -2.67 9.15 2.42
N GLU A 7 -1.45 9.08 2.95
CA GLU A 7 -0.25 9.39 2.16
C GLU A 7 0.40 8.14 1.65
N TYR A 8 0.68 7.20 2.56
CA TYR A 8 1.43 5.99 2.25
C TYR A 8 0.92 4.75 2.95
N LEU A 9 0.98 3.63 2.25
CA LEU A 9 0.89 2.28 2.79
C LEU A 9 2.06 1.47 2.23
N PHE A 10 3.05 1.21 3.09
CA PHE A 10 4.16 0.30 2.75
C PHE A 10 4.03 -1.00 3.50
N SER A 11 4.60 -2.05 2.93
CA SER A 11 4.80 -3.28 3.68
C SER A 11 6.16 -3.90 3.48
N PHE A 12 6.65 -4.54 4.53
CA PHE A 12 7.94 -5.22 4.59
C PHE A 12 7.75 -6.69 4.95
N GLU A 13 8.37 -7.57 4.18
CA GLU A 13 8.50 -8.98 4.55
C GLU A 13 9.79 -9.19 5.34
N ASN A 14 9.71 -9.89 6.47
CA ASN A 14 10.88 -10.18 7.29
C ASN A 14 11.76 -11.33 6.75
N ARG A 15 11.65 -11.66 5.46
CA ARG A 15 12.39 -12.77 4.82
C ARG A 15 13.91 -12.57 4.91
N LYS A 16 14.37 -11.31 4.90
CA LYS A 16 15.78 -10.93 5.10
C LYS A 16 16.17 -10.65 6.55
N LYS A 17 15.32 -10.98 7.53
CA LYS A 17 15.57 -10.75 8.97
C LYS A 17 15.90 -9.28 9.30
N ILE A 18 15.18 -8.37 8.64
CA ILE A 18 15.17 -6.93 8.94
C ILE A 18 14.97 -6.69 10.45
N PHE A 19 14.09 -7.49 11.05
CA PHE A 19 13.94 -7.60 12.50
C PHE A 19 14.48 -8.96 12.94
N SER A 20 15.71 -8.98 13.44
CA SER A 20 16.50 -10.19 13.72
C SER A 20 15.81 -11.18 14.65
N ASN A 21 15.15 -10.67 15.68
CA ASN A 21 14.47 -11.46 16.71
C ASN A 21 13.05 -11.92 16.31
N ILE A 22 12.55 -11.51 15.15
CA ILE A 22 11.21 -11.88 14.67
C ILE A 22 11.35 -12.96 13.60
N HIS A 23 10.40 -13.90 13.56
CA HIS A 23 10.41 -14.96 12.55
C HIS A 23 10.26 -14.36 11.13
N GLY A 24 10.84 -15.03 10.12
CA GLY A 24 10.90 -14.50 8.75
C GLY A 24 9.57 -14.53 7.99
N SER A 25 8.56 -15.23 8.52
CA SER A 25 7.22 -15.32 7.95
C SER A 25 6.34 -14.11 8.25
N PHE A 26 6.77 -13.21 9.13
CA PHE A 26 5.99 -12.03 9.49
C PHE A 26 6.11 -10.94 8.42
N LYS A 27 5.02 -10.19 8.28
CA LYS A 27 4.91 -9.00 7.45
C LYS A 27 4.53 -7.81 8.31
N PHE A 28 5.15 -6.67 8.04
CA PHE A 28 4.91 -5.42 8.73
C PHE A 28 4.32 -4.42 7.75
N CYS A 29 3.28 -3.69 8.17
CA CYS A 29 2.67 -2.66 7.35
C CYS A 29 2.81 -1.31 8.06
N VAL A 30 3.28 -0.31 7.32
CA VAL A 30 3.42 1.07 7.78
C VAL A 30 2.40 1.90 7.04
N ILE A 31 1.56 2.61 7.79
CA ILE A 31 0.55 3.52 7.25
C ILE A 31 0.92 4.92 7.70
N LEU A 32 1.09 5.84 6.75
CA LEU A 32 1.22 7.25 7.03
C LEU A 32 -0.07 7.97 6.65
N PHE A 33 -0.62 8.70 7.62
CA PHE A 33 -1.80 9.51 7.43
C PHE A 33 -1.69 10.83 8.19
N GLN A 34 -2.31 11.87 7.66
CA GLN A 34 -2.41 13.19 8.28
C GLN A 34 -3.88 13.54 8.50
N LYS A 35 -4.19 14.20 9.63
CA LYS A 35 -5.51 14.79 9.85
C LYS A 35 -5.68 15.99 8.93
N GLY A 36 -6.74 16.00 8.12
CA GLY A 36 -6.97 17.06 7.13
C GLY A 36 -7.90 16.62 6.00
N THR A 37 -8.04 17.46 4.97
CA THR A 37 -8.94 17.21 3.85
C THR A 37 -8.47 16.01 3.04
N SER A 38 -9.36 15.03 2.81
CA SER A 38 -9.04 13.75 2.17
C SER A 38 -8.31 13.91 0.83
N ASN A 39 -7.27 13.12 0.62
CA ASN A 39 -6.61 12.97 -0.68
C ASN A 39 -7.20 11.78 -1.44
N GLN A 40 -7.32 11.87 -2.77
CA GLN A 40 -7.88 10.80 -3.60
C GLN A 40 -6.92 9.63 -3.83
N PHE A 41 -5.63 9.81 -3.56
CA PHE A 41 -4.60 8.83 -3.88
C PHE A 41 -3.82 8.38 -2.65
N LEU A 42 -3.70 7.07 -2.49
CA LEU A 42 -2.81 6.40 -1.55
C LEU A 42 -1.57 5.92 -2.30
N LYS A 43 -0.37 6.27 -1.83
CA LYS A 43 0.86 5.73 -2.40
C LYS A 43 1.16 4.38 -1.75
N THR A 44 1.36 3.34 -2.55
CA THR A 44 1.60 1.99 -2.04
C THR A 44 2.91 1.40 -2.55
N SER A 45 3.59 0.67 -1.68
CA SER A 45 4.69 -0.22 -2.08
C SER A 45 4.71 -1.44 -1.18
N PHE A 46 4.52 -2.62 -1.76
CA PHE A 46 4.35 -3.84 -0.99
C PHE A 46 5.58 -4.74 -1.04
N MET A 47 5.62 -5.69 -0.11
CA MET A 47 6.59 -6.79 -0.08
C MET A 47 8.06 -6.35 -0.11
N ARG A 48 8.38 -5.18 0.46
CA ARG A 48 9.75 -4.68 0.57
C ARG A 48 10.57 -5.58 1.49
N ARG A 49 11.88 -5.66 1.24
CA ARG A 49 12.78 -6.53 2.02
C ARG A 49 14.00 -5.79 2.56
N ASP A 50 14.11 -4.52 2.25
CA ASP A 50 15.13 -3.61 2.77
C ASP A 50 14.42 -2.42 3.41
N LEU A 51 14.87 -1.96 4.58
CA LEU A 51 14.32 -0.75 5.20
C LEU A 51 14.75 0.49 4.45
N LEU A 52 15.93 0.48 3.83
CA LEU A 52 16.44 1.61 3.06
C LEU A 52 15.57 1.91 1.84
N ASP A 53 14.74 0.95 1.41
CA ASP A 53 13.70 1.17 0.41
C ASP A 53 12.71 2.28 0.82
N TRP A 54 12.45 2.43 2.11
CA TRP A 54 11.56 3.49 2.60
C TRP A 54 12.13 4.89 2.32
N GLU A 55 13.45 5.04 2.44
CA GLU A 55 14.16 6.32 2.27
C GLU A 55 14.53 6.60 0.80
N ASN A 56 14.38 5.61 -0.08
CA ASN A 56 14.85 5.68 -1.45
C ASN A 56 13.77 6.19 -2.42
N LEU A 57 14.04 7.33 -3.03
CA LEU A 57 13.17 7.97 -4.04
C LEU A 57 12.95 7.13 -5.31
N ASN A 58 13.77 6.11 -5.55
CA ASN A 58 13.66 5.22 -6.72
C ASN A 58 12.78 3.99 -6.46
N VAL A 59 12.19 3.85 -5.27
CA VAL A 59 11.29 2.72 -5.02
C VAL A 59 10.04 2.88 -5.86
N LYS A 60 9.62 1.77 -6.46
CA LYS A 60 8.38 1.70 -7.22
C LYS A 60 7.21 1.97 -6.27
N ILE A 61 6.64 3.16 -6.41
CA ILE A 61 5.45 3.61 -5.72
C ILE A 61 4.31 3.54 -6.72
N LEU A 62 3.29 2.75 -6.39
CA LEU A 62 2.03 2.74 -7.12
C LEU A 62 1.09 3.79 -6.51
N LYS A 63 0.46 4.61 -7.34
CA LYS A 63 -0.60 5.52 -6.88
C LYS A 63 -1.94 4.80 -7.00
N TYR A 64 -2.50 4.43 -5.86
CA TYR A 64 -3.78 3.77 -5.75
C TYR A 64 -4.89 4.81 -5.60
N ASN A 65 -5.88 4.83 -6.49
CA ASN A 65 -7.06 5.69 -6.30
C ASN A 65 -7.96 5.06 -5.21
N ILE A 66 -8.23 5.81 -4.14
CA ILE A 66 -9.03 5.34 -3.00
C ILE A 66 -10.47 5.00 -3.43
N ASP A 67 -11.04 5.72 -4.40
CA ASP A 67 -12.37 5.43 -4.92
C ASP A 67 -12.40 4.04 -5.59
N ALA A 68 -11.31 3.64 -6.26
CA ALA A 68 -11.20 2.29 -6.83
C ALA A 68 -11.15 1.21 -5.74
N VAL A 69 -10.45 1.44 -4.62
CA VAL A 69 -10.44 0.53 -3.45
C VAL A 69 -11.86 0.31 -2.94
N LEU A 70 -12.60 1.40 -2.76
CA LEU A 70 -13.97 1.37 -2.26
C LEU A 70 -14.91 0.64 -3.23
N ASN A 71 -14.68 0.75 -4.55
CA ASN A 71 -15.45 0.01 -5.55
C ASN A 71 -15.13 -1.49 -5.56
N PHE A 72 -13.87 -1.89 -5.34
CA PHE A 72 -13.49 -3.30 -5.28
C PHE A 72 -13.98 -4.00 -4.00
N SER A 73 -14.08 -3.26 -2.91
CA SER A 73 -14.47 -3.82 -1.61
C SER A 73 -15.35 -2.83 -0.84
N PRO A 74 -16.60 -2.62 -1.28
CA PRO A 74 -17.47 -1.60 -0.70
C PRO A 74 -17.79 -1.87 0.77
N ILE A 75 -17.84 -3.14 1.16
CA ILE A 75 -18.17 -3.58 2.52
C ILE A 75 -16.93 -3.61 3.41
N TYR A 76 -15.83 -4.21 2.94
CA TYR A 76 -14.66 -4.50 3.78
C TYR A 76 -13.49 -3.54 3.58
N LYS A 77 -13.56 -2.65 2.58
CA LYS A 77 -12.56 -1.62 2.25
C LYS A 77 -11.14 -2.19 2.14
N ILE A 78 -11.04 -3.36 1.51
CA ILE A 78 -9.79 -4.11 1.33
C ILE A 78 -8.90 -3.41 0.31
N ILE A 79 -7.65 -3.14 0.68
CA ILE A 79 -6.61 -2.72 -0.24
C ILE A 79 -5.89 -3.95 -0.78
N LEU A 80 -5.84 -4.09 -2.10
CA LEU A 80 -5.10 -5.16 -2.76
C LEU A 80 -3.63 -4.79 -2.89
N GLU A 81 -2.76 -5.77 -2.64
CA GLU A 81 -1.31 -5.58 -2.67
C GLU A 81 -0.76 -5.65 -4.11
N ILE A 82 -1.06 -4.61 -4.89
CA ILE A 82 -0.70 -4.54 -6.31
C ILE A 82 0.64 -3.83 -6.48
N GLU A 83 1.55 -4.41 -7.28
CA GLU A 83 2.87 -3.84 -7.58
C GLU A 83 2.99 -3.26 -9.00
N LYS A 84 2.05 -3.56 -9.89
CA LYS A 84 2.07 -3.15 -11.31
C LYS A 84 0.84 -2.34 -11.68
N GLU A 85 1.04 -1.28 -12.45
CA GLU A 85 -0.07 -0.46 -12.94
C GLU A 85 -0.97 -1.24 -13.90
N GLU A 86 -0.40 -2.17 -14.67
CA GLU A 86 -1.14 -3.01 -15.61
C GLU A 86 -2.13 -3.91 -14.88
N ASP A 87 -1.72 -4.50 -13.76
CA ASP A 87 -2.58 -5.35 -12.93
C ASP A 87 -3.71 -4.52 -12.30
N LEU A 88 -3.41 -3.29 -11.85
CA LEU A 88 -4.42 -2.36 -11.34
C LEU A 88 -5.42 -1.95 -12.44
N LYS A 89 -4.94 -1.66 -13.66
CA LYS A 89 -5.80 -1.35 -14.82
C LYS A 89 -6.67 -2.54 -15.23
N LEU A 90 -6.14 -3.77 -15.16
CA LEU A 90 -6.90 -4.98 -15.45
C LEU A 90 -8.01 -5.20 -14.42
N LEU A 91 -7.69 -5.08 -13.12
CA LEU A 91 -8.66 -5.23 -12.05
C LEU A 91 -9.81 -4.23 -12.16
N MET A 92 -9.50 -2.97 -12.50
CA MET A 92 -10.52 -1.95 -12.76
C MET A 92 -11.47 -2.34 -13.90
N LYS A 93 -11.03 -3.11 -14.91
CA LYS A 93 -11.91 -3.55 -16.01
C LYS A 93 -12.81 -4.74 -15.65
N ILE A 94 -12.38 -5.59 -14.71
CA ILE A 94 -13.12 -6.80 -14.31
C ILE A 94 -14.27 -6.46 -13.35
N HIS A 95 -14.14 -5.37 -12.58
CA HIS A 95 -15.16 -4.92 -11.63
C HIS A 95 -16.12 -3.85 -12.21
N VAL A 96 -16.09 -3.61 -13.53
CA VAL A 96 -17.07 -2.78 -14.25
C VAL A 96 -18.19 -3.66 -14.78
#